data_AF-A0A2V9MEI8-F1
#
_entry.id   AF-A0A2V9MEI8-F1
#
_cell.length_a   1.000
_cell.length_b   1.000
_cell.length_c   1.000
_cell.angle_alpha   90.00
_cell.angle_beta   90.00
_cell.angle_gamma   90.00
#
_symmetry.space_group_name_H-M   'P 1'
#
loop_
_entity.id
_entity.type
_entity.pdbx_description
1 polymer ?
#
loop_
_entity_poly.entity_id
_entity_poly.type
_entity_poly.pdbx_seq_one_letter_code
_entity_poly.pdbx_strand_id
1 'polypeptide(L)'
;RHRGFYQKVLQSLRTVPAIESASLVSQLPLSGFLAGAVALTIQGRPAPPCGKDTSANERVVEPDYFRTMAIPLLKGRYFTELDNERAPSVVLINEAMAKQFWPGEDPMGQRVKLGNPESDGP
;
A
#
# COMPACT_ATOMS: atom_id res chain seq x y z
N ARG A 1 -8.15 -14.64 7.67
CA ARG A 1 -9.39 -15.42 7.93
C ARG A 1 -10.71 -14.66 7.68
N HIS A 2 -10.74 -13.36 7.33
CA HIS A 2 -12.00 -12.59 7.15
C HIS A 2 -12.32 -12.14 5.71
N ARG A 3 -11.51 -12.50 4.70
CA ARG A 3 -11.62 -12.01 3.32
C ARG A 3 -13.02 -12.22 2.70
N GLY A 4 -13.57 -13.43 2.80
CA GLY A 4 -14.88 -13.75 2.24
C GLY A 4 -16.05 -13.04 2.92
N PHE A 5 -15.91 -12.63 4.18
CA PHE A 5 -16.92 -11.80 4.86
C PHE A 5 -16.92 -10.39 4.30
N TYR A 6 -15.74 -9.77 4.23
CA TYR A 6 -15.57 -8.41 3.72
C TYR A 6 -16.00 -8.26 2.26
N GLN A 7 -15.72 -9.25 1.42
CA GLN A 7 -16.19 -9.27 0.03
C GLN A 7 -17.72 -9.26 -0.05
N LYS A 8 -18.41 -10.06 0.78
CA LYS A 8 -19.88 -10.07 0.83
C LYS A 8 -20.44 -8.73 1.31
N VAL A 9 -19.84 -8.12 2.32
CA VAL A 9 -20.23 -6.79 2.81
C VAL A 9 -20.10 -5.75 1.68
N LEU A 10 -18.96 -5.71 0.99
CA LEU A 10 -18.75 -4.80 -0.14
C LEU A 10 -19.76 -5.05 -1.26
N GLN A 11 -20.04 -6.31 -1.59
CA GLN A 11 -21.02 -6.66 -2.63
C GLN A 11 -22.42 -6.16 -2.24
N SER A 12 -22.84 -6.32 -0.99
CA SER A 12 -24.12 -5.80 -0.52
C SER A 12 -24.16 -4.27 -0.53
N LEU A 13 -23.12 -3.58 -0.07
CA LEU A 13 -23.07 -2.12 -0.10
C LEU A 13 -23.20 -1.57 -1.53
N ARG A 14 -22.56 -2.21 -2.51
CA ARG A 14 -22.62 -1.83 -3.93
C ARG A 14 -24.00 -2.01 -4.56
N THR A 15 -24.91 -2.76 -3.94
CA THR A 15 -26.30 -2.91 -4.43
C THR A 15 -27.24 -1.79 -3.97
N VAL A 16 -26.81 -0.92 -3.06
CA VAL A 16 -27.65 0.19 -2.55
C VAL A 16 -27.58 1.36 -3.53
N PRO A 17 -28.70 1.82 -4.13
CA PRO A 17 -28.66 2.85 -5.18
C PRO A 17 -28.04 4.20 -4.78
N ALA A 18 -28.05 4.54 -3.49
CA ALA A 18 -27.46 5.78 -2.97
C ALA A 18 -25.94 5.70 -2.74
N ILE A 19 -25.34 4.51 -2.86
CA ILE A 19 -23.90 4.30 -2.70
C ILE A 19 -23.23 4.34 -4.08
N GLU A 20 -22.39 5.36 -4.30
CA GLU A 20 -21.65 5.50 -5.56
C GLU A 20 -20.49 4.50 -5.66
N SER A 21 -19.72 4.31 -4.59
CA SER A 21 -18.62 3.36 -4.52
C SER A 21 -18.32 2.93 -3.09
N ALA A 22 -17.71 1.75 -2.94
CA ALA A 22 -17.31 1.20 -1.65
C ALA A 22 -16.02 0.37 -1.79
N SER A 23 -15.13 0.53 -0.81
CA SER A 23 -13.85 -0.17 -0.71
C SER A 23 -13.43 -0.32 0.76
N LEU A 24 -12.34 -1.06 1.01
CA LEU A 24 -11.79 -1.30 2.34
C LEU A 24 -10.34 -0.87 2.43
N VAL A 25 -9.94 -0.48 3.64
CA VAL A 25 -8.56 -0.17 4.02
C VAL A 25 -8.29 -0.69 5.42
N SER A 26 -7.06 -1.16 5.69
CA SER A 26 -6.67 -1.65 7.01
C SER A 26 -6.74 -0.59 8.10
N GLN A 27 -6.62 0.69 7.74
CA GLN A 27 -6.69 1.82 8.66
C GLN A 27 -7.13 3.08 7.93
N LEU A 28 -8.14 3.76 8.50
CA LEU A 28 -8.71 4.96 7.88
C LEU A 28 -7.69 6.11 7.80
N PRO A 29 -7.64 6.82 6.66
CA PRO A 29 -6.86 8.04 6.55
C PRO A 29 -7.38 9.08 7.54
N LEU A 30 -6.49 9.92 8.06
CA LEU A 30 -6.81 11.05 8.95
C LEU A 30 -7.58 10.68 10.23
N SER A 31 -7.57 9.41 10.63
CA SER A 31 -8.24 8.94 11.86
C SER A 31 -7.54 9.37 13.17
N GLY A 32 -6.41 10.07 13.08
CA GLY A 32 -5.56 10.40 14.23
C GLY A 32 -4.78 9.21 14.79
N PHE A 33 -5.07 7.99 14.32
CA PHE A 33 -4.32 6.80 14.66
C PHE A 33 -3.00 6.79 13.85
N LEU A 34 -1.88 6.97 14.54
CA LEU A 34 -0.53 7.03 13.96
C LEU A 34 0.17 5.66 13.96
N ALA A 35 -0.57 4.56 14.08
CA ALA A 35 -0.01 3.24 13.89
C ALA A 35 0.19 2.91 12.40
N GLY A 36 1.06 1.92 12.14
CA GLY A 36 1.29 1.37 10.80
C GLY A 36 2.57 1.84 10.12
N ALA A 37 3.46 2.56 10.83
CA ALA A 37 4.82 2.75 10.36
C ALA A 37 5.55 1.39 10.40
N VAL A 38 5.99 0.92 9.24
CA VAL A 38 6.79 -0.30 9.09
C VAL A 38 8.19 0.08 8.65
N ALA A 39 9.20 -0.62 9.17
CA ALA A 39 10.56 -0.48 8.68
C ALA A 39 10.60 -0.89 7.19
N LEU A 40 11.44 -0.21 6.43
CA LEU A 40 11.58 -0.38 4.99
C LEU A 40 13.05 -0.42 4.62
N THR A 41 13.41 -1.37 3.77
CA THR A 41 14.72 -1.41 3.09
C THR A 41 14.51 -1.35 1.58
N ILE A 42 15.41 -0.67 0.88
CA ILE A 42 15.36 -0.53 -0.58
C ILE A 42 16.52 -1.33 -1.15
N GLN A 43 16.23 -2.22 -2.09
CA GLN A 43 17.25 -3.05 -2.71
C GLN A 43 18.32 -2.18 -3.39
N GLY A 44 19.59 -2.54 -3.21
CA GLY A 44 20.71 -1.82 -3.80
C GLY A 44 21.10 -0.53 -3.07
N ARG A 45 20.49 -0.24 -1.90
CA ARG A 45 20.83 0.92 -1.07
C ARG A 45 21.43 0.49 0.26
N PRO A 46 22.38 1.28 0.81
CA PRO A 46 22.94 1.00 2.12
C PRO A 46 21.83 1.04 3.18
N ALA A 47 21.97 0.18 4.19
CA ALA A 47 21.14 0.28 5.38
C ALA A 47 21.29 1.68 5.99
N PRO A 48 20.22 2.27 6.53
CA PRO A 48 20.31 3.59 7.10
C PRO A 48 21.16 3.55 8.38
N PRO A 49 21.77 4.69 8.79
CA PRO A 49 22.60 4.76 10.00
C PRO A 49 21.86 4.29 11.24
N CYS A 50 22.57 3.70 12.22
CA CYS A 50 21.98 3.32 13.50
C CYS A 50 21.17 4.46 14.12
N GLY A 51 19.91 4.15 14.49
CA GLY A 51 18.98 5.13 15.06
C GLY A 51 18.22 5.98 14.04
N LYS A 52 18.40 5.75 12.73
CA LYS A 52 17.60 6.36 11.66
C LYS A 52 16.91 5.27 10.86
N ASP A 53 15.82 4.70 11.38
CA ASP A 53 15.07 3.72 10.60
C ASP A 53 14.35 4.40 9.44
N THR A 54 14.53 3.87 8.24
CA THR A 54 13.67 4.18 7.12
C THR A 54 12.34 3.49 7.38
N SER A 55 11.27 4.27 7.54
CA SER A 55 9.93 3.72 7.73
C SER A 55 8.92 4.39 6.82
N ALA A 56 7.86 3.66 6.50
CA ALA A 56 6.73 4.16 5.75
C ALA A 56 5.43 3.68 6.40
N ASN A 57 4.36 4.44 6.24
CA ASN A 57 3.04 3.98 6.64
C ASN A 57 2.51 2.97 5.63
N GLU A 58 2.31 1.73 6.05
CA GLU A 58 1.70 0.70 5.22
C GLU A 58 0.18 0.74 5.35
N ARG A 59 -0.51 0.62 4.22
CA ARG A 59 -1.96 0.46 4.16
C ARG A 59 -2.29 -0.69 3.21
N VAL A 60 -3.04 -1.67 3.71
CA VAL A 60 -3.61 -2.73 2.89
C VAL A 60 -4.98 -2.28 2.44
N VAL A 61 -5.20 -2.27 1.13
CA VAL A 61 -6.41 -1.72 0.49
C VAL A 61 -7.00 -2.71 -0.50
N GLU A 62 -8.31 -2.65 -0.71
CA GLU A 62 -8.96 -3.32 -1.85
C GLU A 62 -8.68 -2.56 -3.16
N PRO A 63 -8.69 -3.23 -4.33
CA PRO A 63 -8.35 -2.62 -5.62
C PRO A 63 -9.07 -1.30 -5.93
N ASP A 64 -10.35 -1.20 -5.54
CA ASP A 64 -11.19 -0.03 -5.78
C ASP A 64 -10.93 1.16 -4.84
N TYR A 65 -10.01 1.04 -3.87
CA TYR A 65 -9.78 2.08 -2.85
C TYR A 65 -9.42 3.43 -3.46
N PHE A 66 -8.46 3.46 -4.38
CA PHE A 66 -7.99 4.72 -4.97
C PHE A 66 -9.09 5.42 -5.77
N ARG A 67 -9.90 4.65 -6.50
CA ARG A 67 -11.08 5.17 -7.21
C ARG A 67 -12.12 5.71 -6.22
N THR A 68 -12.43 4.96 -5.17
CA THR A 68 -13.41 5.35 -4.13
C THR A 68 -12.99 6.64 -3.41
N MET A 69 -11.68 6.81 -3.19
CA MET A 69 -11.12 8.00 -2.53
C MET A 69 -10.75 9.13 -3.50
N ALA A 70 -11.04 8.98 -4.80
CA ALA A 70 -10.66 9.92 -5.86
C ALA A 70 -9.15 10.27 -5.87
N ILE A 71 -8.29 9.30 -5.56
CA ILE A 71 -6.83 9.47 -5.57
C ILE A 71 -6.32 9.13 -6.98
N PRO A 72 -5.70 10.07 -7.71
CA PRO A 72 -5.23 9.83 -9.07
C PRO A 72 -3.92 9.03 -9.09
N LEU A 73 -3.76 8.23 -10.14
CA LEU A 73 -2.52 7.54 -10.46
C LEU A 73 -1.61 8.47 -11.26
N LEU A 74 -0.40 8.70 -10.75
CA LEU A 74 0.61 9.49 -11.47
C LEU A 74 1.40 8.63 -12.47
N LYS A 75 1.69 7.37 -12.11
CA LYS A 75 2.47 6.44 -12.93
C LYS A 75 2.19 4.98 -12.54
N GLY A 76 2.29 4.08 -13.51
CA GLY A 76 2.16 2.64 -13.29
C GLY A 76 0.73 2.14 -13.48
N ARG A 77 0.21 1.35 -12.53
CA ARG A 77 -1.16 0.83 -12.54
C ARG A 77 -1.71 0.69 -11.13
N TYR A 78 -3.03 0.70 -10.99
CA TYR A 78 -3.69 0.29 -9.74
C TYR A 78 -3.55 -1.21 -9.51
N PHE A 79 -3.86 -1.63 -8.27
CA PHE A 79 -4.09 -3.03 -7.97
C PHE A 79 -5.33 -3.55 -8.71
N THR A 80 -5.33 -4.85 -8.93
CA THR A 80 -6.42 -5.63 -9.54
C THR A 80 -6.65 -6.89 -8.71
N GLU A 81 -7.73 -7.62 -8.97
CA GLU A 81 -8.00 -8.91 -8.29
C GLU A 81 -6.91 -9.97 -8.54
N LEU A 82 -6.11 -9.79 -9.60
CA LEU A 82 -4.99 -10.66 -9.93
C LEU A 82 -3.79 -10.45 -9.01
N ASP A 83 -3.70 -9.30 -8.34
CA ASP A 83 -2.64 -8.99 -7.35
C ASP A 83 -2.96 -9.62 -5.99
N ASN A 84 -2.99 -10.95 -5.97
CA ASN A 84 -3.32 -11.74 -4.78
C ASN A 84 -2.08 -12.48 -4.23
N GLU A 85 -2.27 -13.25 -3.15
CA GLU A 85 -1.20 -13.97 -2.45
C GLU A 85 -0.42 -14.98 -3.32
N ARG A 86 -0.94 -15.34 -4.49
CA ARG A 86 -0.30 -16.23 -5.46
C ARG A 86 0.46 -15.48 -6.57
N ALA A 87 0.30 -14.17 -6.66
CA ALA A 87 0.98 -13.32 -7.61
C ALA A 87 2.25 -12.71 -7.00
N PRO A 88 3.19 -12.21 -7.82
CA PRO A 88 4.30 -11.41 -7.32
C PRO A 88 3.81 -10.23 -6.49
N SER A 89 4.43 -10.00 -5.33
CA SER A 89 4.07 -8.88 -4.46
C SER A 89 4.36 -7.54 -5.14
N VAL A 90 3.39 -6.63 -5.09
CA VAL A 90 3.46 -5.28 -5.67
C VAL A 90 3.01 -4.26 -4.65
N VAL A 91 3.53 -3.03 -4.74
CA VAL A 91 3.18 -1.92 -3.84
C VAL A 91 2.94 -0.65 -4.65
N LEU A 92 2.00 0.17 -4.18
CA LEU A 92 1.79 1.54 -4.63
C LEU A 92 2.38 2.47 -3.59
N ILE A 93 3.20 3.41 -4.02
CA ILE A 93 3.81 4.43 -3.16
C ILE A 93 3.19 5.80 -3.43
N ASN A 94 3.17 6.67 -2.42
CA ASN A 94 2.76 8.06 -2.64
C ASN A 94 3.91 8.88 -3.26
N GLU A 95 3.57 10.07 -3.74
CA GLU A 95 4.55 10.96 -4.38
C GLU A 95 5.66 11.41 -3.41
N ALA A 96 5.34 11.59 -2.13
CA ALA A 96 6.33 11.97 -1.11
C ALA A 96 7.41 10.89 -0.93
N MET A 97 7.01 9.63 -0.85
CA MET A 97 7.90 8.48 -0.79
C MET A 97 8.76 8.37 -2.07
N ALA A 98 8.14 8.58 -3.25
CA ALA A 98 8.86 8.60 -4.51
C ALA A 98 9.95 9.69 -4.54
N LYS A 99 9.62 10.92 -4.12
CA LYS A 99 10.58 12.04 -4.05
C LYS A 99 11.68 11.84 -3.01
N GLN A 100 11.33 11.27 -1.86
CA GLN A 100 12.28 11.05 -0.77
C GLN A 100 13.28 9.95 -1.11
N PHE A 101 12.80 8.84 -1.67
CA PHE A 101 13.65 7.70 -1.93
C PHE A 101 14.21 7.72 -3.35
N TRP A 102 13.49 8.11 -4.39
CA TRP A 102 14.01 8.11 -5.76
C TRP A 102 14.12 9.54 -6.34
N PRO A 103 14.90 10.46 -5.71
CA PRO A 103 15.01 11.83 -6.21
C PRO A 103 15.70 11.84 -7.57
N GLY A 104 14.97 12.25 -8.61
CA GLY A 104 15.46 12.26 -9.99
C GLY A 104 15.57 10.88 -10.63
N GLU A 105 15.10 9.82 -9.97
CA GLU A 105 15.11 8.44 -10.45
C GLU A 105 13.67 7.94 -10.69
N ASP A 106 13.54 6.88 -11.51
CA ASP A 106 12.26 6.20 -11.70
C ASP A 106 12.05 5.13 -10.62
N PRO A 107 11.00 5.24 -9.77
CA PRO A 107 10.70 4.21 -8.77
C PRO A 107 10.12 2.92 -9.38
N MET A 108 9.69 2.93 -10.64
CA MET A 108 9.11 1.74 -11.28
C MET A 108 10.12 0.59 -11.39
N GLY A 109 9.68 -0.62 -11.04
CA GLY A 109 10.50 -1.83 -11.10
C GLY A 109 11.50 -1.98 -9.96
N GLN A 110 11.62 -0.97 -9.09
CA GLN A 110 12.45 -1.02 -7.90
C GLN A 110 11.84 -1.95 -6.86
N ARG A 111 12.68 -2.55 -6.03
CA ARG A 111 12.24 -3.46 -4.97
C ARG A 111 12.46 -2.85 -3.60
N VAL A 112 11.43 -2.97 -2.78
CA VAL A 112 11.47 -2.67 -1.37
C VAL A 112 11.15 -3.92 -0.58
N LYS A 113 11.71 -4.01 0.62
CA LYS A 113 11.39 -5.05 1.59
C LYS A 113 10.87 -4.36 2.84
N LEU A 114 9.75 -4.84 3.33
CA LEU A 114 9.23 -4.47 4.65
C LEU A 114 10.06 -5.20 5.71
N GLY A 115 10.24 -4.57 6.87
CA GLY A 115 11.11 -5.07 7.93
C GLY A 115 12.58 -4.67 7.78
N ASN A 116 13.39 -5.08 8.77
CA ASN A 116 14.83 -4.82 8.78
C ASN A 116 15.57 -5.70 7.76
N PRO A 117 16.82 -5.33 7.37
CA PRO A 117 17.60 -6.11 6.41
C PRO A 117 17.73 -7.59 6.80
N GLU A 118 17.83 -7.86 8.10
CA GLU A 118 18.08 -9.18 8.70
C GLU A 118 16.83 -10.07 8.84
N SER A 119 15.63 -9.55 8.59
CA SER A 119 14.39 -10.36 8.68
C SER A 119 14.37 -11.44 7.60
N ASP A 120 14.05 -12.70 7.94
CA ASP A 120 13.85 -13.76 6.94
C ASP A 120 12.55 -13.60 6.14
N GLY A 121 11.64 -12.72 6.60
CA GLY A 121 10.39 -12.38 5.93
C GLY A 121 10.29 -10.89 5.56
N PRO A 122 9.25 -10.50 4.79
CA PRO A 122 8.79 -9.11 4.82
C PRO A 122 8.35 -8.70 6.24
#